data_AF-A0A4R2H3M3-F1
#
_entry.id   AF-A0A4R2H3M3-F1
#
_cell.length_a   1.000
_cell.length_b   1.000
_cell.length_c   1.000
_cell.angle_alpha   90.00
_cell.angle_beta   90.00
_cell.angle_gamma   90.00
#
_symmetry.space_group_name_H-M   'P 1'
#
loop_
_entity.id
_entity.type
_entity.pdbx_description
1 polymer ?
#
loop_
_entity_poly.entity_id
_entity_poly.type
_entity_poly.pdbx_seq_one_letter_code
_entity_poly.pdbx_strand_id
1 'polypeptide(L)'
;MRAKFVVLINAVSTSAYPSDEALVDRLLTLGLGRASKDSGPYEDRRKAYLREAEREWDHLPEVAEAERDHVIFFARLPDHCRLIVTRSLQGYATFRLIHDSLGDLEKNAERIVGELSKKVGAIEGLQIESNRVEVYEHGRDHVILIGRAIDNPFREAVRNSPADLVCAAVTGAASLVTVVLLAFAHLAQDSLARGSVERFSTAMIAAFFIAVVSFVQRWWQTVRQGGVEWRPAYQKRRNGG
;
A
#
# COMPACT_ATOMS: atom_id res chain seq x y z
N MET A 1 9.28 8.02 -7.43
CA MET A 1 8.33 7.35 -6.49
C MET A 1 6.97 8.03 -6.56
N ARG A 2 5.90 7.36 -6.13
CA ARG A 2 4.54 7.91 -6.20
C ARG A 2 3.68 7.48 -5.01
N ALA A 3 2.73 8.32 -4.61
CA ALA A 3 1.76 8.02 -3.56
C ALA A 3 0.35 8.35 -4.05
N LYS A 4 -0.65 7.58 -3.62
CA LYS A 4 -2.05 7.72 -4.01
C LYS A 4 -2.95 7.61 -2.79
N PHE A 5 -3.97 8.47 -2.71
CA PHE A 5 -5.08 8.29 -1.78
C PHE A 5 -6.36 8.89 -2.35
N VAL A 6 -7.50 8.41 -1.84
CA VAL A 6 -8.84 8.80 -2.31
C VAL A 6 -9.56 9.56 -1.22
N VAL A 7 -10.16 10.68 -1.62
CA VAL A 7 -10.93 11.57 -0.76
C VAL A 7 -12.40 11.49 -1.18
N LEU A 8 -13.27 11.12 -0.25
CA LEU A 8 -14.71 11.29 -0.33
C LEU A 8 -15.03 12.79 -0.28
N ILE A 9 -15.86 13.23 -1.20
CA ILE A 9 -16.36 14.59 -1.30
C ILE A 9 -17.82 14.55 -0.84
N ASN A 10 -18.15 15.20 0.26
CA ASN A 10 -19.53 15.26 0.72
C ASN A 10 -20.35 16.15 -0.22
N ALA A 11 -21.61 15.77 -0.41
CA ALA A 11 -22.54 16.59 -1.15
C ALA A 11 -22.83 17.90 -0.38
N VAL A 12 -22.95 19.01 -1.11
CA VAL A 12 -23.32 20.33 -0.58
C VAL A 12 -24.82 20.40 -0.29
N SER A 13 -25.61 19.58 -0.99
CA SER A 13 -27.04 19.37 -0.74
C SER A 13 -27.41 17.92 -1.05
N THR A 14 -28.66 17.53 -0.81
CA THR A 14 -29.17 16.16 -0.97
C THR A 14 -28.89 15.53 -2.35
N SER A 15 -28.61 16.33 -3.37
CA SER A 15 -28.36 15.87 -4.74
C SER A 15 -27.21 16.58 -5.47
N ALA A 16 -26.45 17.46 -4.83
CA ALA A 16 -25.41 18.25 -5.50
C ALA A 16 -24.05 18.14 -4.82
N TYR A 17 -23.04 17.71 -5.57
CA TYR A 17 -21.64 17.76 -5.17
C TYR A 17 -21.01 19.11 -5.57
N PRO A 18 -19.94 19.56 -4.90
CA PRO A 18 -19.25 20.78 -5.30
C PRO A 18 -18.69 20.63 -6.73
N SER A 19 -18.64 21.75 -7.47
CA SER A 19 -18.01 21.81 -8.79
C SER A 19 -16.49 21.64 -8.68
N ASP A 20 -15.84 21.31 -9.79
CA ASP A 20 -14.38 21.15 -9.81
C ASP A 20 -13.66 22.47 -9.52
N GLU A 21 -14.21 23.60 -9.99
CA GLU A 21 -13.72 24.94 -9.65
C GLU A 21 -13.75 25.18 -8.13
N ALA A 22 -14.87 24.87 -7.48
CA ALA A 22 -15.00 25.03 -6.02
C ALA A 22 -14.03 24.12 -5.25
N LEU A 23 -13.76 22.92 -5.76
CA LEU A 23 -12.75 22.03 -5.19
C LEU A 23 -11.34 22.61 -5.35
N VAL A 24 -10.99 23.12 -6.53
CA VAL A 24 -9.69 23.74 -6.80
C VAL A 24 -9.46 24.95 -5.90
N ASP A 25 -10.45 25.83 -5.75
CA ASP A 25 -10.32 27.00 -4.90
C ASP A 25 -10.11 26.62 -3.43
N ARG A 26 -10.72 25.51 -2.98
CA ARG A 26 -10.46 24.94 -1.65
C ARG A 26 -9.03 24.40 -1.53
N LEU A 27 -8.52 23.69 -2.53
CA LEU A 27 -7.14 23.19 -2.54
C LEU A 27 -6.11 24.33 -2.52
N LEU A 28 -6.39 25.42 -3.24
CA LEU A 28 -5.58 26.63 -3.21
C LEU A 28 -5.61 27.30 -1.82
N THR A 29 -6.78 27.34 -1.18
CA THR A 29 -6.94 27.86 0.20
C THR A 29 -6.22 26.99 1.25
N LEU A 30 -5.98 25.72 0.97
CA LEU A 30 -5.14 24.82 1.78
C LEU A 30 -3.63 25.04 1.54
N GLY A 31 -3.24 25.96 0.64
CA GLY A 31 -1.85 26.23 0.32
C GLY A 31 -1.20 25.13 -0.53
N LEU A 32 -2.00 24.32 -1.24
CA LEU A 32 -1.52 23.24 -2.10
C LEU A 32 -1.11 23.72 -3.50
N GLY A 33 -1.10 25.03 -3.77
CA GLY A 33 -0.70 25.64 -5.03
C GLY A 33 -0.23 27.10 -4.88
N ARG A 34 0.17 27.76 -5.98
CA ARG A 34 0.61 29.16 -5.98
C ARG A 34 -0.46 30.05 -6.62
N ALA A 35 -1.20 30.77 -5.78
CA ALA A 35 -2.32 31.63 -6.19
C ALA A 35 -2.03 32.63 -7.32
N SER A 36 -0.77 33.06 -7.55
CA SER A 36 -0.45 34.02 -8.61
C SER A 36 -0.33 33.43 -10.02
N LYS A 37 0.11 32.16 -10.16
CA LYS A 37 0.16 31.47 -11.47
C LYS A 37 -1.19 30.88 -11.89
N ASP A 38 -2.10 30.75 -10.93
CA ASP A 38 -3.44 30.21 -11.09
C ASP A 38 -4.50 31.34 -11.16
N SER A 39 -4.12 32.50 -11.71
CA SER A 39 -5.02 33.64 -11.89
C SER A 39 -5.60 33.64 -13.30
N GLY A 40 -6.90 33.38 -13.41
CA GLY A 40 -7.62 33.30 -14.68
C GLY A 40 -8.90 32.44 -14.58
N PRO A 41 -9.72 32.41 -15.64
CA PRO A 41 -10.90 31.55 -15.70
C PRO A 41 -10.53 30.09 -15.44
N TYR A 42 -11.39 29.35 -14.71
CA TYR A 42 -11.13 27.95 -14.35
C TYR A 42 -10.77 27.06 -15.54
N GLU A 43 -11.45 27.20 -16.68
CA GLU A 43 -11.17 26.41 -17.87
C GLU A 43 -9.74 26.59 -18.42
N ASP A 44 -9.20 27.80 -18.32
CA ASP A 44 -7.83 28.08 -18.77
C ASP A 44 -6.81 27.47 -17.79
N ARG A 45 -7.10 27.54 -16.48
CA ARG A 45 -6.32 26.87 -15.43
C ARG A 45 -6.33 25.36 -15.63
N ARG A 46 -7.51 24.77 -15.88
CA ARG A 46 -7.69 23.34 -16.12
C ARG A 46 -6.90 22.87 -17.35
N LYS A 47 -6.91 23.62 -18.45
CA LYS A 47 -6.06 23.34 -19.63
C LYS A 47 -4.57 23.42 -19.33
N ALA A 48 -4.15 24.29 -18.41
CA ALA A 48 -2.75 24.32 -17.96
C ALA A 48 -2.42 23.10 -17.09
N TYR A 49 -3.30 22.73 -16.17
CA TYR A 49 -3.14 21.53 -15.33
C TYR A 49 -3.04 20.26 -16.15
N LEU A 50 -3.90 20.09 -17.17
CA LEU A 50 -3.85 18.95 -18.07
C LEU A 50 -2.49 18.87 -18.79
N ARG A 51 -2.02 19.98 -19.35
CA ARG A 51 -0.71 20.05 -20.05
C ARG A 51 0.49 19.79 -19.15
N GLU A 52 0.43 20.19 -17.88
CA GLU A 52 1.48 19.84 -16.93
C GLU A 52 1.42 18.37 -16.53
N ALA A 53 0.22 17.84 -16.28
CA ALA A 53 0.00 16.44 -15.91
C ALA A 53 0.37 15.46 -17.04
N GLU A 54 0.20 15.84 -18.30
CA GLU A 54 0.62 15.05 -19.47
C GLU A 54 2.08 14.61 -19.41
N ARG A 55 2.95 15.44 -18.85
CA ARG A 55 4.39 15.15 -18.72
C ARG A 55 4.70 14.12 -17.63
N GLU A 56 3.72 13.82 -16.79
CA GLU A 56 3.87 13.02 -15.59
C GLU A 56 3.24 11.63 -15.74
N TRP A 57 2.47 11.37 -16.80
CA TRP A 57 1.77 10.11 -17.00
C TRP A 57 2.71 8.92 -17.17
N ASP A 58 3.90 9.12 -17.73
CA ASP A 58 4.92 8.08 -17.82
C ASP A 58 5.41 7.62 -16.43
N HIS A 59 5.29 8.48 -15.41
CA HIS A 59 5.62 8.15 -14.02
C HIS A 59 4.45 7.49 -13.27
N LEU A 60 3.25 7.44 -13.84
CA LEU A 60 2.01 6.95 -13.24
C LEU A 60 1.34 5.85 -14.10
N PRO A 61 1.99 4.69 -14.28
CA PRO A 61 1.48 3.62 -15.16
C PRO A 61 0.14 3.02 -14.70
N GLU A 62 -0.24 3.18 -13.43
CA GLU A 62 -1.52 2.72 -12.89
C GLU A 62 -2.72 3.59 -13.28
N VAL A 63 -2.51 4.74 -13.93
CA VAL A 63 -3.59 5.65 -14.35
C VAL A 63 -4.15 5.18 -15.69
N ALA A 64 -5.42 4.76 -15.67
CA ALA A 64 -6.15 4.42 -16.88
C ALA A 64 -6.25 5.64 -17.81
N GLU A 65 -6.22 5.42 -19.13
CA GLU A 65 -6.27 6.51 -20.12
C GLU A 65 -7.49 7.41 -19.92
N ALA A 66 -8.66 6.82 -19.66
CA ALA A 66 -9.89 7.56 -19.38
C ALA A 66 -9.79 8.49 -18.15
N GLU A 67 -8.93 8.19 -17.17
CA GLU A 67 -8.74 9.05 -16.00
C GLU A 67 -7.87 10.28 -16.29
N ARG A 68 -7.02 10.22 -17.32
CA ARG A 68 -6.08 11.32 -17.65
C ARG A 68 -6.82 12.59 -18.07
N ASP A 69 -8.00 12.47 -18.65
CA ASP A 69 -8.86 13.61 -19.04
C ASP A 69 -9.63 14.22 -17.86
N HIS A 70 -9.65 13.54 -16.70
CA HIS A 70 -10.36 13.97 -15.50
C HIS A 70 -9.49 14.76 -14.51
N VAL A 71 -8.37 15.34 -14.98
CA VAL A 71 -7.56 16.24 -14.15
C VAL A 71 -8.34 17.50 -13.82
N ILE A 72 -8.44 17.78 -12.53
CA ILE A 72 -9.05 19.00 -12.00
C ILE A 72 -8.01 19.96 -11.43
N PHE A 73 -6.87 19.44 -10.97
CA PHE A 73 -5.82 20.24 -10.33
C PHE A 73 -4.43 19.64 -10.56
N PHE A 74 -3.45 20.51 -10.76
CA PHE A 74 -2.04 20.17 -10.76
C PHE A 74 -1.27 21.22 -9.97
N ALA A 75 -0.34 20.79 -9.12
CA ALA A 75 0.55 21.71 -8.42
C ALA A 75 1.94 21.15 -8.20
N ARG A 76 2.91 22.06 -8.19
CA ARG A 76 4.27 21.78 -7.74
C ARG A 76 4.39 22.28 -6.31
N LEU A 77 4.45 21.33 -5.39
CA LEU A 77 4.65 21.55 -3.97
C LEU A 77 6.13 21.88 -3.69
N PRO A 78 6.45 22.35 -2.47
CA PRO A 78 7.84 22.43 -2.00
C PRO A 78 8.58 21.10 -2.20
N ASP A 79 9.90 21.18 -2.19
CA ASP A 79 10.79 20.03 -2.31
C ASP A 79 10.65 19.30 -3.67
N HIS A 80 10.15 19.95 -4.73
CA HIS A 80 9.95 19.35 -6.06
C HIS A 80 8.88 18.24 -6.13
N CYS A 81 8.04 18.09 -5.10
CA CYS A 81 6.93 17.16 -5.14
C CYS A 81 5.83 17.66 -6.09
N ARG A 82 5.34 16.78 -6.96
CA ARG A 82 4.28 17.06 -7.94
C ARG A 82 2.99 16.43 -7.45
N LEU A 83 1.92 17.22 -7.42
CA LEU A 83 0.59 16.79 -7.00
C LEU A 83 -0.36 16.85 -8.20
N ILE A 84 -1.06 15.76 -8.45
CA ILE A 84 -2.10 15.65 -9.47
C ILE A 84 -3.39 15.22 -8.79
N VAL A 85 -4.49 15.90 -9.07
CA VAL A 85 -5.81 15.54 -8.56
C VAL A 85 -6.74 15.29 -9.73
N THR A 86 -7.33 14.10 -9.75
CA THR A 86 -8.33 13.67 -10.74
C THR A 86 -9.67 13.43 -10.08
N ARG A 87 -10.74 13.60 -10.87
CA ARG A 87 -12.11 13.37 -10.41
C ARG A 87 -12.94 12.67 -11.50
N SER A 88 -12.85 11.34 -11.54
CA SER A 88 -13.61 10.55 -12.51
C SER A 88 -15.06 10.31 -12.08
N LEU A 89 -15.35 10.37 -10.76
CA LEU A 89 -16.67 10.10 -10.20
C LEU A 89 -17.13 11.27 -9.30
N GLN A 90 -18.43 11.55 -9.33
CA GLN A 90 -19.02 12.46 -8.36
C GLN A 90 -18.90 11.85 -6.96
N GLY A 91 -18.53 12.67 -5.98
CA GLY A 91 -18.27 12.22 -4.61
C GLY A 91 -16.85 11.73 -4.35
N TYR A 92 -15.95 11.64 -5.35
CA TYR A 92 -14.59 11.14 -5.13
C TYR A 92 -13.53 11.93 -5.88
N ALA A 93 -12.45 12.30 -5.18
CA ALA A 93 -11.23 12.83 -5.79
C ALA A 93 -10.05 11.93 -5.45
N THR A 94 -9.22 11.65 -6.46
CA THR A 94 -7.98 10.87 -6.29
C THR A 94 -6.79 11.82 -6.31
N PHE A 95 -5.99 11.75 -5.26
CA PHE A 95 -4.77 12.53 -5.10
C PHE A 95 -3.58 11.65 -5.42
N ARG A 96 -2.69 12.14 -6.28
CA ARG A 96 -1.44 11.47 -6.65
C ARG A 96 -0.27 12.39 -6.44
N LEU A 97 0.71 11.93 -5.68
CA LEU A 97 1.97 12.62 -5.47
C LEU A 97 3.07 11.90 -6.21
N ILE A 98 4.00 12.65 -6.81
CA ILE A 98 5.19 12.13 -7.46
C ILE A 98 6.40 12.85 -6.86
N HIS A 99 7.38 12.08 -6.42
CA HIS A 99 8.63 12.60 -5.87
C HIS A 99 9.75 11.56 -5.99
N ASP A 100 11.01 12.00 -6.00
CA ASP A 100 12.16 11.11 -6.18
C ASP A 100 12.63 10.46 -4.86
N SER A 101 12.44 11.16 -3.74
CA SER A 101 12.76 10.68 -2.37
C SER A 101 11.50 10.24 -1.62
N LEU A 102 11.56 9.06 -0.97
CA LEU A 102 10.47 8.50 -0.17
C LEU A 102 10.14 9.38 1.03
N GLY A 103 11.16 9.87 1.75
CA GLY A 103 10.95 10.66 2.96
C GLY A 103 10.20 11.96 2.68
N ASP A 104 10.51 12.63 1.58
CA ASP A 104 9.82 13.86 1.17
C ASP A 104 8.43 13.58 0.60
N LEU A 105 8.24 12.41 -0.05
CA LEU A 105 6.93 11.95 -0.49
C LEU A 105 6.00 11.71 0.70
N GLU A 106 6.49 11.00 1.72
CA GLU A 106 5.75 10.73 2.96
C GLU A 106 5.44 12.02 3.71
N LYS A 107 6.43 12.92 3.87
CA LYS A 107 6.25 14.23 4.51
C LYS A 107 5.21 15.08 3.78
N ASN A 108 5.21 15.09 2.45
CA ASN A 108 4.21 15.82 1.67
C ASN A 108 2.83 15.16 1.76
N ALA A 109 2.76 13.82 1.71
CA ALA A 109 1.50 13.10 1.91
C ALA A 109 0.91 13.35 3.31
N GLU A 110 1.72 13.28 4.37
CA GLU A 110 1.34 13.63 5.75
C GLU A 110 0.81 15.06 5.84
N ARG A 111 1.49 16.00 5.20
CA ARG A 111 1.07 17.40 5.19
C ARG A 111 -0.29 17.56 4.52
N ILE A 112 -0.48 17.01 3.33
CA ILE A 112 -1.76 17.12 2.60
C ILE A 112 -2.88 16.44 3.38
N VAL A 113 -2.67 15.20 3.82
CA VAL A 113 -3.64 14.45 4.62
C VAL A 113 -3.95 15.19 5.91
N GLY A 114 -2.93 15.76 6.56
CA GLY A 114 -3.07 16.56 7.77
C GLY A 114 -3.88 17.83 7.55
N GLU A 115 -3.63 18.58 6.48
CA GLU A 115 -4.39 19.79 6.13
C GLU A 115 -5.84 19.46 5.77
N LEU A 116 -6.05 18.40 4.96
CA LEU A 116 -7.38 17.90 4.65
C LEU A 116 -8.12 17.46 5.91
N SER A 117 -7.45 16.77 6.85
CA SER A 117 -8.02 16.25 8.09
C SER A 117 -8.28 17.32 9.17
N LYS A 118 -7.39 18.30 9.31
CA LYS A 118 -7.52 19.37 10.33
C LYS A 118 -8.66 20.32 10.02
N LYS A 119 -8.92 20.60 8.75
CA LYS A 119 -10.03 21.47 8.33
C LYS A 119 -11.37 20.72 8.18
N VAL A 120 -11.44 19.42 8.49
CA VAL A 120 -12.70 18.64 8.55
C VAL A 120 -13.70 19.21 9.56
N GLY A 121 -13.23 19.97 10.57
CA GLY A 121 -14.11 20.68 11.51
C GLY A 121 -14.57 22.08 11.07
N ALA A 122 -14.02 22.64 9.99
CA ALA A 122 -14.27 24.04 9.59
C ALA A 122 -14.69 24.20 8.11
N ILE A 123 -14.58 23.16 7.29
CA ILE A 123 -14.98 23.17 5.88
C ILE A 123 -15.79 21.90 5.61
N GLU A 124 -17.12 22.01 5.62
CA GLU A 124 -18.02 20.95 5.17
C GLU A 124 -17.62 20.49 3.75
N GLY A 125 -17.35 19.20 3.53
CA GLY A 125 -17.26 18.69 2.16
C GLY A 125 -16.18 17.67 1.82
N LEU A 126 -15.17 17.40 2.65
CA LEU A 126 -14.08 16.49 2.28
C LEU A 126 -13.74 15.55 3.43
N GLN A 127 -13.92 14.25 3.21
CA GLN A 127 -13.57 13.18 4.14
C GLN A 127 -12.66 12.19 3.43
N ILE A 128 -11.63 11.68 4.08
CA ILE A 128 -10.78 10.66 3.45
C ILE A 128 -11.56 9.33 3.47
N GLU A 129 -11.91 8.79 2.30
CA GLU A 129 -12.73 7.56 2.20
C GLU A 129 -11.91 6.34 2.61
N SER A 130 -10.77 6.19 1.95
CA SER A 130 -9.79 5.17 2.29
C SER A 130 -8.74 5.83 3.14
N ASN A 131 -8.74 5.51 4.43
CA ASN A 131 -7.77 5.94 5.44
C ASN A 131 -6.33 5.41 5.18
N ARG A 132 -6.01 5.12 3.92
CA ARG A 132 -4.85 4.40 3.42
C ARG A 132 -4.22 5.24 2.32
N VAL A 133 -2.92 5.48 2.43
CA VAL A 133 -2.12 6.02 1.33
C VAL A 133 -1.35 4.88 0.71
N GLU A 134 -1.55 4.65 -0.57
CA GLU A 134 -0.82 3.66 -1.35
C GLU A 134 0.47 4.29 -1.86
N VAL A 135 1.62 3.81 -1.40
CA VAL A 135 2.92 4.26 -1.91
C VAL A 135 3.48 3.21 -2.87
N TYR A 136 3.94 3.68 -4.03
CA TYR A 136 4.53 2.87 -5.09
C TYR A 136 5.93 3.39 -5.42
N GLU A 137 6.93 2.55 -5.21
CA GLU A 137 8.31 2.83 -5.59
C GLU A 137 8.55 2.43 -7.06
N HIS A 138 9.52 3.05 -7.73
CA HIS A 138 9.96 2.69 -9.08
C HIS A 138 11.19 1.79 -8.94
N GLY A 139 11.20 0.61 -9.56
CA GLY A 139 12.33 -0.32 -9.45
C GLY A 139 12.28 -1.16 -8.17
N ARG A 140 12.18 -2.47 -8.35
CA ARG A 140 11.92 -3.47 -7.30
C ARG A 140 13.20 -3.87 -6.54
N ASP A 141 13.77 -2.99 -5.72
CA ASP A 141 14.96 -3.39 -4.94
C ASP A 141 14.65 -3.69 -3.46
N HIS A 142 13.54 -3.17 -2.91
CA HIS A 142 13.15 -3.43 -1.53
C HIS A 142 11.66 -3.77 -1.41
N VAL A 143 11.36 -4.83 -0.64
CA VAL A 143 9.98 -5.16 -0.26
C VAL A 143 9.62 -4.23 0.89
N ILE A 144 8.50 -3.53 0.85
CA ILE A 144 8.13 -2.56 1.90
C ILE A 144 6.85 -3.06 2.60
N LEU A 145 6.87 -3.22 3.92
CA LEU A 145 5.74 -3.73 4.72
C LEU A 145 5.38 -2.70 5.79
N ILE A 146 4.12 -2.23 5.80
CA ILE A 146 3.61 -1.23 6.76
C ILE A 146 4.46 0.06 6.75
N GLY A 147 4.79 0.58 5.57
CA GLY A 147 5.54 1.84 5.42
C GLY A 147 7.01 1.78 5.86
N ARG A 148 7.60 0.59 6.01
CA ARG A 148 9.04 0.44 6.25
C ARG A 148 9.67 -0.38 5.13
N ALA A 149 10.75 0.13 4.54
CA ALA A 149 11.57 -0.64 3.62
C ALA A 149 12.19 -1.85 4.33
N ILE A 150 11.96 -3.04 3.76
CA ILE A 150 12.53 -4.29 4.23
C ILE A 150 13.74 -4.60 3.35
N ASP A 151 14.92 -4.48 3.95
CA ASP A 151 16.18 -4.80 3.29
C ASP A 151 16.32 -6.30 2.97
N ASN A 152 15.70 -7.16 3.79
CA ASN A 152 15.69 -8.61 3.59
C ASN A 152 14.30 -9.18 3.89
N PRO A 153 13.51 -9.53 2.85
CA PRO A 153 12.16 -10.03 3.05
C PRO A 153 12.14 -11.28 3.93
N PHE A 154 13.22 -12.11 3.91
CA PHE A 154 13.29 -13.42 4.59
C PHE A 154 13.29 -13.23 6.09
N ARG A 155 14.08 -12.26 6.52
CA ARG A 155 14.16 -11.88 7.92
C ARG A 155 12.83 -11.34 8.43
N GLU A 156 12.08 -10.62 7.60
CA GLU A 156 10.80 -10.03 8.00
C GLU A 156 9.65 -11.04 8.00
N ALA A 157 9.63 -11.99 7.04
CA ALA A 157 8.71 -13.12 7.06
C ALA A 157 8.90 -14.00 8.31
N VAL A 158 10.16 -14.25 8.69
CA VAL A 158 10.53 -14.95 9.93
C VAL A 158 10.02 -14.20 11.17
N ARG A 159 10.18 -12.87 11.21
CA ARG A 159 9.77 -12.03 12.35
C ARG A 159 8.25 -11.95 12.51
N ASN A 160 7.51 -11.89 11.41
CA ASN A 160 6.05 -11.76 11.43
C ASN A 160 5.32 -13.11 11.54
N SER A 161 6.02 -14.23 11.41
CA SER A 161 5.43 -15.57 11.56
C SER A 161 6.34 -16.51 12.34
N PRO A 162 6.70 -16.19 13.60
CA PRO A 162 7.56 -17.04 14.41
C PRO A 162 6.92 -18.40 14.69
N ALA A 163 5.58 -18.44 14.82
CA ALA A 163 4.84 -19.68 15.01
C ALA A 163 4.97 -20.65 13.82
N ASP A 164 4.94 -20.14 12.59
CA ASP A 164 5.10 -20.94 11.38
C ASP A 164 6.53 -21.46 11.22
N LEU A 165 7.54 -20.65 11.57
CA LEU A 165 8.93 -21.07 11.54
C LEU A 165 9.23 -22.14 12.59
N VAL A 166 8.71 -21.96 13.81
CA VAL A 166 8.81 -22.97 14.87
C VAL A 166 8.08 -24.25 14.45
N CYS A 167 6.89 -24.13 13.87
CA CYS A 167 6.16 -25.27 13.33
C CYS A 167 6.98 -26.01 12.27
N ALA A 168 7.55 -25.31 11.29
CA ALA A 168 8.39 -25.89 10.23
C ALA A 168 9.68 -26.52 10.78
N ALA A 169 10.32 -25.89 11.78
CA ALA A 169 11.51 -26.45 12.43
C ALA A 169 11.19 -27.71 13.24
N VAL A 170 10.09 -27.72 14.00
CA VAL A 170 9.65 -28.86 14.81
C VAL A 170 9.19 -30.01 13.91
N THR A 171 8.38 -29.74 12.87
CA THR A 171 7.98 -30.78 11.91
C THR A 171 9.15 -31.29 11.08
N GLY A 172 10.11 -30.43 10.73
CA GLY A 172 11.35 -30.82 10.05
C GLY A 172 12.21 -31.74 10.91
N ALA A 173 12.45 -31.37 12.17
CA ALA A 173 13.22 -32.18 13.12
C ALA A 173 12.54 -33.54 13.40
N ALA A 174 11.23 -33.54 13.63
CA ALA A 174 10.48 -34.77 13.86
C ALA A 174 10.38 -35.65 12.59
N SER A 175 10.36 -35.06 11.39
CA SER A 175 10.47 -35.82 10.12
C SER A 175 11.84 -36.47 9.98
N LEU A 176 12.93 -35.78 10.35
CA LEU A 176 14.29 -36.32 10.33
C LEU A 176 14.44 -37.50 11.30
N VAL A 177 13.92 -37.36 12.53
CA VAL A 177 13.86 -38.44 13.52
C VAL A 177 13.07 -39.64 12.97
N THR A 178 11.95 -39.39 12.28
CA THR A 178 11.13 -40.45 11.72
C THR A 178 11.84 -41.20 10.58
N VAL A 179 12.61 -40.50 9.73
CA VAL A 179 13.44 -41.13 8.69
C VAL A 179 14.54 -42.00 9.30
N VAL A 180 15.20 -41.53 10.35
CA VAL A 180 16.20 -42.32 11.09
C VAL A 180 15.56 -43.57 11.70
N LEU A 181 14.41 -43.43 12.35
CA LEU A 181 13.67 -44.57 12.92
C LEU A 181 13.22 -45.57 11.86
N LEU A 182 12.79 -45.11 10.68
CA LEU A 182 12.46 -45.98 9.54
C LEU A 182 13.66 -46.75 9.01
N ALA A 183 14.82 -46.08 8.90
CA ALA A 183 16.07 -46.72 8.48
C ALA A 183 16.50 -47.81 9.49
N PHE A 184 16.40 -47.54 10.79
CA PHE A 184 16.67 -48.52 11.85
C PHE A 184 15.64 -49.66 11.86
N ALA A 185 14.35 -49.38 11.67
CA ALA A 185 13.29 -50.39 11.60
C ALA A 185 13.44 -51.30 10.36
N HIS A 186 13.93 -50.77 9.23
CA HIS A 186 14.27 -51.57 8.05
C HIS A 186 15.48 -52.50 8.29
N LEU A 187 16.45 -52.09 9.11
CA LEU A 187 17.60 -52.90 9.50
C LEU A 187 17.25 -53.97 10.55
N ALA A 188 16.30 -53.69 11.45
CA ALA A 188 15.94 -54.58 12.56
C ALA A 188 14.93 -55.70 12.22
N GLN A 189 14.41 -55.76 10.99
CA GLN A 189 13.44 -56.77 10.50
C GLN A 189 12.14 -56.93 11.32
N ASP A 190 11.80 -55.98 12.19
CA ASP A 190 10.62 -56.09 13.06
C ASP A 190 9.35 -55.52 12.39
N SER A 191 8.39 -56.41 12.08
CA SER A 191 7.23 -56.09 11.22
C SER A 191 6.18 -55.19 11.87
N LEU A 192 6.01 -55.27 13.20
CA LEU A 192 5.02 -54.48 13.95
C LEU A 192 5.48 -53.03 14.15
N ALA A 193 6.78 -52.84 14.42
CA ALA A 193 7.39 -51.53 14.52
C ALA A 193 7.34 -50.80 13.16
N ARG A 194 7.60 -51.53 12.07
CA ARG A 194 7.60 -50.99 10.70
C ARG A 194 6.26 -50.35 10.31
N GLY A 195 5.14 -51.03 10.54
CA GLY A 195 3.81 -50.52 10.18
C GLY A 195 3.37 -49.29 11.00
N SER A 196 3.78 -49.20 12.27
CA SER A 196 3.47 -48.04 13.13
C SER A 196 4.31 -46.82 12.72
N VAL A 197 5.58 -47.04 12.39
CA VAL A 197 6.49 -45.98 11.94
C VAL A 197 6.09 -45.46 10.55
N GLU A 198 5.62 -46.31 9.64
CA GLU A 198 5.15 -45.89 8.30
C GLU A 198 3.88 -45.00 8.35
N ARG A 199 2.96 -45.28 9.27
CA ARG A 199 1.77 -44.42 9.46
C ARG A 199 2.15 -43.07 10.06
N PHE A 200 3.08 -43.08 11.03
CA PHE A 200 3.57 -41.87 11.66
C PHE A 200 4.40 -41.02 10.68
N SER A 201 5.22 -41.65 9.84
CA SER A 201 6.03 -40.97 8.82
C SER A 201 5.19 -40.28 7.78
N THR A 202 4.12 -40.92 7.31
CA THR A 202 3.24 -40.34 6.29
C THR A 202 2.56 -39.07 6.80
N ALA A 203 2.03 -39.09 8.04
CA ALA A 203 1.42 -37.92 8.66
C ALA A 203 2.44 -36.79 8.91
N MET A 204 3.65 -37.14 9.36
CA MET A 204 4.74 -36.20 9.60
C MET A 204 5.23 -35.52 8.32
N ILE A 205 5.42 -36.30 7.25
CA ILE A 205 5.82 -35.80 5.93
C ILE A 205 4.75 -34.86 5.36
N ALA A 206 3.47 -35.25 5.46
CA ALA A 206 2.36 -34.40 5.00
C ALA A 206 2.31 -33.07 5.77
N ALA A 207 2.45 -33.10 7.10
CA ALA A 207 2.49 -31.90 7.93
C ALA A 207 3.67 -30.98 7.58
N PHE A 208 4.86 -31.55 7.32
CA PHE A 208 6.03 -30.81 6.87
C PHE A 208 5.79 -30.12 5.53
N PHE A 209 5.24 -30.83 4.53
CA PHE A 209 4.94 -30.24 3.22
C PHE A 209 3.92 -29.10 3.33
N ILE A 210 2.86 -29.27 4.13
CA ILE A 210 1.87 -28.21 4.35
C ILE A 210 2.51 -26.98 5.00
N ALA A 211 3.39 -27.17 5.98
CA ALA A 211 4.12 -26.07 6.63
C ALA A 211 5.06 -25.34 5.66
N VAL A 212 5.81 -26.08 4.83
CA VAL A 212 6.70 -25.50 3.80
C VAL A 212 5.91 -24.73 2.75
N VAL A 213 4.81 -25.29 2.23
CA VAL A 213 3.95 -24.62 1.24
C VAL A 213 3.35 -23.35 1.83
N SER A 214 2.86 -23.40 3.08
CA SER A 214 2.31 -22.24 3.77
C SER A 214 3.34 -21.11 3.95
N PHE A 215 4.57 -21.48 4.32
CA PHE A 215 5.68 -20.53 4.44
C PHE A 215 6.07 -19.93 3.08
N VAL A 216 6.20 -20.73 2.03
CA VAL A 216 6.52 -20.29 0.67
C VAL A 216 5.40 -19.39 0.12
N GLN A 217 4.15 -19.68 0.43
CA GLN A 217 3.03 -18.84 0.01
C GLN A 217 3.06 -17.47 0.70
N ARG A 218 3.34 -17.41 2.01
CA ARG A 218 3.51 -16.13 2.72
C ARG A 218 4.72 -15.36 2.20
N TRP A 219 5.84 -16.05 1.99
CA TRP A 219 7.04 -15.49 1.35
C TRP A 219 6.70 -14.82 0.01
N TRP A 220 6.01 -15.55 -0.85
CA TRP A 220 5.63 -15.07 -2.16
C TRP A 220 4.69 -13.87 -2.06
N GLN A 221 3.69 -13.90 -1.18
CA GLN A 221 2.79 -12.77 -0.94
C GLN A 221 3.55 -11.51 -0.51
N THR A 222 4.52 -11.64 0.40
CA THR A 222 5.38 -10.53 0.83
C THR A 222 6.19 -9.97 -0.34
N VAL A 223 6.75 -10.82 -1.19
CA VAL A 223 7.54 -10.38 -2.36
C VAL A 223 6.68 -9.76 -3.48
N ARG A 224 5.41 -10.16 -3.64
CA ARG A 224 4.53 -9.72 -4.74
C ARG A 224 3.62 -8.53 -4.43
N GLN A 225 3.42 -8.15 -3.17
CA GLN A 225 2.64 -6.95 -2.84
C GLN A 225 3.44 -5.69 -3.19
N GLY A 226 3.27 -5.19 -4.42
CA GLY A 226 3.95 -4.01 -4.96
C GLY A 226 3.28 -2.66 -4.66
N GLY A 227 2.28 -2.64 -3.77
CA GLY A 227 1.62 -1.43 -3.28
C GLY A 227 1.63 -1.45 -1.77
N VAL A 228 2.20 -0.41 -1.16
CA VAL A 228 2.36 -0.33 0.30
C VAL A 228 1.18 0.42 0.88
N GLU A 229 0.44 -0.19 1.80
CA GLU A 229 -0.50 0.53 2.65
C GLU A 229 0.31 1.29 3.73
N TRP A 230 0.48 2.60 3.53
CA TRP A 230 1.00 3.50 4.55
C TRP A 230 -0.15 4.07 5.37
N ARG A 231 -0.01 4.04 6.71
CA ARG A 231 -0.98 4.60 7.66
C ARG A 231 -0.37 5.81 8.37
N PRO A 232 -0.99 7.01 8.27
CA PRO A 232 -0.43 8.23 8.85
C PRO A 232 -0.24 8.12 10.37
N ALA A 233 0.81 8.75 10.91
CA ALA A 233 1.17 8.69 12.34
C ALA A 233 0.04 9.11 13.31
N TYR A 234 -0.86 9.99 12.87
CA TYR A 234 -2.06 10.39 13.62
C TYR A 234 -2.97 9.18 13.97
N GLN A 235 -3.02 8.15 13.13
CA GLN A 235 -3.82 6.94 13.37
C GLN A 235 -3.17 5.97 14.37
N LYS A 236 -1.83 5.93 14.47
CA LYS A 236 -1.15 5.06 15.45
C LYS A 236 -1.59 5.34 16.89
N ARG A 237 -1.98 6.58 17.19
CA ARG A 237 -2.47 6.98 18.52
C ARG A 237 -3.93 6.62 18.78
N ARG A 238 -4.74 6.38 17.75
CA ARG A 238 -6.19 6.15 17.90
C ARG A 238 -6.57 4.67 18.01
N ASN A 239 -5.75 3.78 17.48
CA ASN A 239 -5.93 2.32 17.56
C ASN A 239 -5.06 1.65 18.64
N GLY A 240 -4.34 2.44 19.44
CA GLY A 240 -3.53 1.97 20.58
C GLY A 240 -4.16 2.26 21.94
N GLY A 241 -5.48 2.46 21.98
CA GLY A 241 -6.29 2.65 23.19
C GLY A 241 -7.28 1.51 23.36
#